data_AF-A0A4Q3LKB0-F1
#
_entry.id   AF-A0A4Q3LKB0-F1
#
_cell.length_a   1.000
_cell.length_b   1.000
_cell.length_c   1.000
_cell.angle_alpha   90.00
_cell.angle_beta   90.00
_cell.angle_gamma   90.00
#
_symmetry.space_group_name_H-M   'P 1'
#
loop_
_entity.id
_entity.type
_entity.pdbx_description
1 polymer ?
#
loop_
_entity_poly.entity_id
_entity_poly.type
_entity_poly.pdbx_seq_one_letter_code
_entity_poly.pdbx_strand_id
1 'polypeptide(L)'
;MAHQPSQPDEPQEAPPSPWEWLAAAIGLALLVASLGYLVYDAQAGDGGPPAPVVRASGIESQDGRFLVRVQVANESRATAADLRVEGELRFAALHHLRAAPQ
;
A
#
# COMPACT_ATOMS: atom_id res chain seq x y z
N MET A 1 -50.07 45.79 -29.62
CA MET A 1 -49.79 44.50 -30.30
C MET A 1 -48.47 43.99 -29.74
N ALA A 2 -48.49 43.10 -28.75
CA ALA A 2 -47.28 42.54 -28.15
C ALA A 2 -46.76 41.42 -29.07
N HIS A 3 -45.51 41.53 -29.54
CA HIS A 3 -44.80 40.43 -30.19
C HIS A 3 -44.39 39.42 -29.11
N GLN A 4 -44.92 38.21 -29.20
CA GLN A 4 -44.47 37.08 -28.39
C GLN A 4 -43.17 36.55 -29.02
N PRO A 5 -42.05 36.48 -28.28
CA PRO A 5 -40.80 35.96 -28.82
C PRO A 5 -40.96 34.47 -29.12
N SER A 6 -40.73 34.08 -30.38
CA SER A 6 -40.65 32.69 -30.82
C SER A 6 -39.62 31.97 -29.96
N GLN A 7 -40.03 30.91 -29.25
CA GLN A 7 -39.06 30.08 -28.55
C GLN A 7 -38.08 29.47 -29.57
N PRO A 8 -36.77 29.44 -29.29
CA PRO A 8 -35.79 28.82 -30.18
C PRO A 8 -36.18 27.37 -30.42
N ASP A 9 -36.08 26.89 -31.65
CA ASP A 9 -36.25 25.47 -31.98
C ASP A 9 -35.27 24.66 -31.12
N GLU A 10 -35.77 24.00 -30.08
CA GLU A 10 -34.93 23.15 -29.25
C GLU A 10 -34.43 21.99 -30.11
N PRO A 11 -33.11 21.74 -30.14
CA PRO A 11 -32.55 20.68 -30.98
C PRO A 11 -33.21 19.35 -30.62
N GLN A 12 -33.92 18.78 -31.58
CA GLN A 12 -34.61 17.51 -31.42
C GLN A 12 -33.56 16.41 -31.27
N GLU A 13 -33.38 15.89 -30.05
CA GLU A 13 -32.44 14.79 -29.78
C GLU A 13 -32.84 13.57 -30.61
N ALA A 14 -31.98 13.22 -31.57
CA ALA A 14 -32.14 12.01 -32.34
C ALA A 14 -31.93 10.78 -31.44
N PRO A 15 -32.74 9.72 -31.60
CA PRO A 15 -32.57 8.50 -30.82
C PRO A 15 -31.18 7.89 -31.07
N PRO A 16 -30.54 7.31 -30.04
CA PRO A 16 -29.18 6.83 -30.16
C PRO A 16 -29.04 5.74 -31.21
N SER A 17 -27.96 5.81 -31.98
CA SER A 17 -27.66 4.86 -33.05
C SER A 17 -27.23 3.50 -32.48
N PRO A 18 -27.39 2.40 -33.23
CA PRO A 18 -26.91 1.08 -32.80
C PRO A 18 -25.41 1.03 -32.44
N TRP A 19 -24.58 1.89 -33.05
CA TRP A 19 -23.15 2.01 -32.73
C TRP A 19 -22.88 2.71 -31.42
N GLU A 20 -23.69 3.69 -31.04
CA GLU A 20 -23.60 4.29 -29.71
C GLU A 20 -23.93 3.27 -28.63
N TRP A 21 -24.94 2.42 -28.87
CA TRP A 21 -25.26 1.31 -27.98
C TRP A 21 -24.14 0.28 -27.88
N LEU A 22 -23.48 -0.06 -28.99
CA LEU A 22 -22.33 -0.97 -28.97
C LEU A 22 -21.16 -0.37 -28.18
N ALA A 23 -20.83 0.90 -28.41
CA ALA A 23 -19.78 1.59 -27.69
C ALA A 23 -20.08 1.68 -26.19
N ALA A 24 -21.34 1.97 -25.82
CA ALA A 24 -21.79 1.97 -24.43
C ALA A 24 -21.66 0.59 -23.78
N ALA A 25 -22.05 -0.47 -24.48
CA ALA A 25 -21.93 -1.84 -23.99
C ALA A 25 -20.47 -2.25 -23.74
N ILE A 26 -19.57 -1.90 -24.67
CA ILE A 26 -18.13 -2.16 -24.52
C ILE A 26 -17.57 -1.37 -23.34
N GLY A 27 -17.89 -0.08 -23.23
CA GLY A 27 -17.45 0.77 -22.13
C GLY A 27 -17.92 0.24 -20.77
N LEU A 28 -19.19 -0.16 -20.67
CA LEU A 28 -19.74 -0.78 -19.47
C LEU A 28 -19.04 -2.10 -19.14
N ALA A 29 -18.79 -2.96 -20.13
CA ALA A 29 -18.08 -4.21 -19.93
C ALA A 29 -16.66 -3.99 -19.38
N LEU A 30 -15.92 -3.04 -19.95
CA LEU A 30 -14.58 -2.68 -19.48
C LEU A 30 -14.59 -2.09 -18.07
N LEU A 31 -15.57 -1.25 -17.76
CA LEU A 31 -15.74 -0.68 -16.43
C LEU A 31 -16.01 -1.77 -15.40
N VAL A 32 -16.97 -2.66 -15.68
CA VAL A 32 -17.32 -3.78 -14.80
C VAL A 32 -16.14 -4.75 -14.65
N ALA A 33 -15.42 -5.04 -15.73
CA ALA A 33 -14.22 -5.88 -15.68
C ALA A 33 -13.13 -5.25 -14.80
N SER A 34 -12.92 -3.93 -14.92
CA SER A 34 -11.94 -3.21 -14.10
C SER A 34 -12.33 -3.23 -12.62
N LEU A 35 -13.59 -2.91 -12.31
CA LEU A 35 -14.11 -2.97 -10.94
C LEU A 35 -14.03 -4.39 -10.36
N GLY A 36 -14.43 -5.38 -11.14
CA GLY A 36 -14.35 -6.80 -10.77
C GLY A 36 -12.92 -7.23 -10.52
N TYR A 37 -11.96 -6.77 -11.33
CA TYR A 37 -10.55 -7.03 -11.12
C TYR A 37 -10.05 -6.39 -9.83
N LEU A 38 -10.41 -5.14 -9.52
CA LEU A 38 -10.04 -4.50 -8.25
C LEU A 38 -10.61 -5.25 -7.03
N VAL A 39 -11.86 -5.69 -7.09
CA VAL A 39 -12.48 -6.48 -6.00
C VAL A 39 -11.81 -7.85 -5.87
N TYR A 40 -11.51 -8.49 -7.01
CA TYR A 40 -10.78 -9.74 -7.04
C TYR A 40 -9.37 -9.58 -6.45
N ASP A 41 -8.61 -8.57 -6.86
CA ASP A 41 -7.28 -8.27 -6.36
C ASP A 41 -7.30 -7.87 -4.87
N ALA A 42 -8.31 -7.15 -4.40
CA ALA A 42 -8.45 -6.85 -2.98
C ALA A 42 -8.69 -8.11 -2.13
N GLN A 43 -9.36 -9.12 -2.66
CA GLN A 43 -9.66 -10.38 -1.97
C GLN A 43 -8.55 -11.44 -2.14
N ALA A 44 -7.91 -11.48 -3.31
CA ALA A 44 -6.93 -12.49 -3.70
C ALA A 44 -5.48 -12.01 -3.60
N GLY A 45 -5.25 -10.70 -3.59
CA GLY A 45 -3.94 -10.08 -3.51
C GLY A 45 -3.31 -10.26 -2.13
N ASP A 46 -1.98 -10.27 -2.12
CA ASP A 46 -1.10 -10.54 -0.98
C ASP A 46 -1.13 -9.46 0.12
N GLY A 47 -2.32 -9.10 0.60
CA GLY A 47 -2.56 -8.38 1.86
C GLY A 47 -2.24 -9.24 3.08
N GLY A 48 -1.21 -10.08 2.98
CA GLY A 48 -0.64 -10.80 4.11
C GLY A 48 -0.23 -9.82 5.22
N PRO A 49 -0.03 -10.31 6.44
CA PRO A 49 0.32 -9.45 7.56
C PRO A 49 1.55 -8.57 7.23
N PRO A 50 1.67 -7.38 7.87
CA PRO A 50 2.90 -6.59 7.82
C PRO A 50 4.13 -7.48 8.07
N ALA A 51 5.17 -7.31 7.27
CA ALA A 51 6.39 -8.12 7.34
C ALA A 51 7.61 -7.24 7.67
N PRO A 52 7.74 -6.77 8.92
CA PRO A 52 8.87 -5.95 9.32
C PRO A 52 10.16 -6.78 9.43
N VAL A 53 11.19 -6.35 8.73
CA VAL A 53 12.54 -6.91 8.78
C VAL A 53 13.46 -5.91 9.47
N VAL A 54 14.14 -6.36 10.52
CA VAL A 54 15.03 -5.54 11.36
C VAL A 54 16.49 -5.85 11.03
N ARG A 55 17.30 -4.81 10.78
CA ARG A 55 18.73 -4.93 10.49
C ARG A 55 19.54 -3.94 11.33
N ALA A 56 20.66 -4.39 11.91
CA ALA A 56 21.65 -3.50 12.48
C ALA A 56 22.50 -2.92 11.35
N SER A 57 22.35 -1.62 11.10
CA SER A 57 23.03 -0.90 10.02
C SER A 57 24.39 -0.32 10.44
N GLY A 58 24.68 -0.27 11.73
CA GLY A 58 25.98 0.16 12.24
C GLY A 58 26.07 0.11 13.76
N ILE A 59 27.28 -0.08 14.28
CA ILE A 59 27.62 0.02 15.70
C ILE A 59 28.77 1.00 15.81
N GLU A 60 28.53 2.13 16.48
CA GLU A 60 29.52 3.19 16.68
C GLU A 60 29.88 3.24 18.18
N SER A 61 31.17 3.35 18.51
CA SER A 61 31.61 3.61 19.89
C SER A 61 31.70 5.12 20.13
N GLN A 62 31.13 5.61 21.23
CA GLN A 62 31.18 7.01 21.66
C GLN A 62 31.46 7.09 23.16
N ASP A 63 32.63 7.59 23.53
CA ASP A 63 33.01 7.91 24.93
C ASP A 63 32.65 6.81 25.95
N GLY A 64 33.03 5.56 25.66
CA GLY A 64 32.74 4.42 26.52
C GLY A 64 31.29 3.90 26.45
N ARG A 65 30.50 4.40 25.50
CA ARG A 65 29.15 3.92 25.15
C ARG A 65 29.12 3.38 23.73
N PHE A 66 28.04 2.70 23.38
CA PHE A 66 27.78 2.18 22.04
C PHE A 66 26.47 2.73 21.51
N LEU A 67 26.48 3.18 20.27
CA LEU A 67 25.29 3.55 19.50
C LEU A 67 25.04 2.48 18.44
N VAL A 68 23.89 1.81 18.52
CA VAL A 68 23.46 0.82 17.53
C VAL A 68 22.41 1.46 16.64
N ARG A 69 22.68 1.54 15.34
CA ARG A 69 21.75 2.06 14.35
C ARG A 69 20.91 0.90 13.80
N VAL A 70 19.63 0.88 14.14
CA VAL A 70 18.69 -0.15 13.67
C VAL A 70 17.85 0.41 12.52
N GLN A 71 17.72 -0.37 11.45
CA GLN A 71 16.84 -0.08 10.33
C GLN A 71 15.74 -1.13 10.28
N VAL A 72 14.49 -0.69 10.15
CA VAL A 72 13.32 -1.57 10.02
C VAL A 72 12.67 -1.26 8.68
N ALA A 73 12.46 -2.29 7.86
CA ALA A 73 11.80 -2.20 6.56
C ALA A 73 10.59 -3.12 6.55
N ASN A 74 9.45 -2.63 6.06
CA ASN A 74 8.29 -3.49 5.80
C ASN A 74 8.41 -4.06 4.39
N GLU A 75 8.65 -5.36 4.29
CA GLU A 75 8.85 -6.04 3.00
C GLU A 75 7.52 -6.51 2.38
N SER A 76 6.37 -6.20 3.02
CA SER A 76 5.04 -6.47 2.46
C SER A 76 4.32 -5.21 1.98
N ARG A 77 3.25 -5.42 1.19
CA ARG A 77 2.36 -4.34 0.72
C ARG A 77 1.36 -3.87 1.78
N ALA A 78 1.19 -4.63 2.87
CA ALA A 78 0.29 -4.28 3.96
C ALA A 78 0.87 -3.13 4.80
N THR A 79 0.03 -2.20 5.25
CA THR A 79 0.49 -1.08 6.07
C THR A 79 0.79 -1.55 7.50
N ALA A 80 2.01 -1.30 7.98
CA ALA A 80 2.41 -1.56 9.36
C ALA A 80 1.92 -0.43 10.29
N ALA A 81 0.61 -0.34 10.50
CA ALA A 81 -0.04 0.80 11.17
C ALA A 81 0.34 0.96 12.66
N ASP A 82 0.69 -0.12 13.35
CA ASP A 82 1.01 -0.12 14.79
C ASP A 82 2.34 -0.85 15.06
N LEU A 83 3.40 -0.46 14.34
CA LEU A 83 4.73 -1.06 14.52
C LEU A 83 5.41 -0.52 15.78
N ARG A 84 5.66 -1.41 16.75
CA ARG A 84 6.43 -1.11 17.96
C ARG A 84 7.79 -1.79 17.90
N VAL A 85 8.86 -0.99 18.03
CA VAL A 85 10.25 -1.47 18.06
C VAL A 85 10.75 -1.40 19.50
N GLU A 86 11.10 -2.55 20.07
CA GLU A 86 11.68 -2.66 21.42
C GLU A 86 13.08 -3.28 21.35
N GLY A 87 13.95 -2.89 22.27
CA GLY A 87 15.32 -3.37 22.33
C GLY A 87 15.77 -3.58 23.77
N GLU A 88 16.49 -4.67 24.00
CA GLU A 88 17.10 -5.00 25.30
C GLU A 88 18.61 -5.16 25.10
N LEU A 89 19.42 -4.49 25.92
CA LEU A 89 20.86 -4.67 25.94
C LEU A 89 21.23 -5.77 26.96
N ARG A 90 21.78 -6.87 26.48
CA ARG A 90 22.24 -7.98 27.32
C ARG A 90 23.75 -8.00 27.41
N PHE A 91 24.28 -8.11 28.63
CA PHE A 91 25.68 -8.41 28.85
C PHE A 91 25.88 -9.92 28.72
N ALA A 92 26.80 -10.34 27.86
CA ALA A 92 27.21 -11.75 27.82
C ALA A 92 28.05 -12.05 29.07
N ALA A 93 27.51 -12.83 30.00
CA ALA A 93 28.30 -13.39 31.09
C ALA A 93 29.27 -14.42 30.52
N LEU A 94 30.54 -14.05 30.36
CA LEU A 94 31.64 -14.94 30.01
C LEU A 94 31.80 -16.02 31.10
N HIS A 95 31.11 -17.16 30.96
CA HIS A 95 31.12 -18.24 31.94
C HIS A 95 32.22 -19.30 31.74
N HIS A 96 33.24 -19.07 30.90
CA HIS A 96 34.18 -20.14 30.51
C HIS A 96 35.69 -19.89 30.67
N LEU A 97 36.15 -18.83 31.35
CA LEU A 97 37.58 -18.69 31.70
C LEU A 97 37.87 -19.13 33.14
N ARG A 98 37.62 -20.40 33.43
CA ARG A 98 38.23 -21.09 34.59
C ARG A 98 38.75 -22.47 34.17
N ALA A 99 39.75 -22.47 33.27
CA ALA A 99 40.71 -23.55 33.19
C ALA A 99 42.05 -22.99 33.70
N ALA A 100 42.32 -23.22 34.99
CA ALA A 100 43.63 -23.03 35.60
C ALA A 100 44.58 -24.17 35.16
N PRO A 101 45.91 -23.96 35.19
CA PRO A 101 46.89 -24.89 34.66
C PRO A 101 47.07 -26.10 35.59
N GLN A 102 47.38 -27.25 34.99
CA GLN A 102 48.14 -28.34 35.60
C GLN A 102 49.21 -28.75 34.59
#